data_AF-A0A916LH20-F1
#
_entry.id   AF-A0A916LH20-F1
#
_cell.length_a   1.000
_cell.length_b   1.000
_cell.length_c   1.000
_cell.angle_alpha   90.00
_cell.angle_beta   90.00
_cell.angle_gamma   90.00
#
_symmetry.space_group_name_H-M   'P 1'
#
loop_
_entity.id
_entity.type
_entity.pdbx_description
1 polymer ?
#
loop_
_entity_poly.entity_id
_entity_poly.type
_entity_poly.pdbx_seq_one_letter_code
_entity_poly.pdbx_strand_id
1 'polypeptide(L)' 'MIGARDDLMVNNAGLVCGGVHTANATVYMIDTVLMPPAQ' A
#
# COMPACT_ATOMS: atom_id res chain seq x y z
N MET A 1 -3.03 -7.38 -16.56
CA MET A 1 -3.78 -6.29 -15.92
C MET A 1 -3.83 -6.61 -14.43
N ILE A 2 -2.91 -6.07 -13.63
CA ILE A 2 -3.00 -6.22 -12.17
C ILE A 2 -4.19 -5.34 -11.76
N GLY A 3 -5.29 -6.00 -11.37
CA GLY A 3 -6.60 -5.40 -11.09
C GLY A 3 -6.43 -4.17 -10.21
N ALA A 4 -6.70 -3.00 -10.78
CA ALA A 4 -8.03 -2.39 -10.80
C ALA A 4 -8.46 -2.03 -9.39
N ARG A 5 -8.07 -0.81 -8.98
CA ARG A 5 -8.94 0.18 -8.32
C ARG A 5 -9.96 -0.36 -7.32
N ASP A 6 -9.56 -1.30 -6.48
CA ASP A 6 -10.11 -1.31 -5.15
C ASP A 6 -9.59 -0.01 -4.54
N ASP A 7 -10.49 0.83 -4.01
CA ASP A 7 -10.17 2.00 -3.19
C ASP A 7 -9.52 1.53 -1.87
N LEU A 8 -8.50 0.69 -1.98
CA LEU A 8 -7.81 0.04 -0.90
C LEU A 8 -6.91 1.10 -0.30
N MET A 9 -7.27 1.50 0.91
CA MET A 9 -6.50 2.46 1.69
C MET A 9 -5.78 1.73 2.81
N VAL A 10 -4.57 2.20 3.11
CA VAL A 10 -3.85 1.83 4.32
C VAL A 10 -3.90 3.03 5.25
N ASN A 11 -4.72 2.96 6.29
CA ASN A 11 -5.09 4.12 7.10
C ASN A 11 -5.66 5.25 6.20
N ASN A 12 -5.01 6.42 6.19
CA ASN A 12 -5.38 7.57 5.37
C ASN A 12 -4.58 7.66 4.05
N ALA A 13 -3.80 6.63 3.70
CA ALA A 13 -2.97 6.60 2.50
C ALA A 13 -3.63 5.76 1.40
N GLY A 14 -3.72 6.31 0.19
CA GLY A 14 -4.25 5.61 -0.98
C GLY A 14 -3.22 4.67 -1.59
N LEU A 15 -3.65 3.48 -2.04
CA LEU A 15 -2.79 2.55 -2.77
C LEU A 15 -2.61 3.02 -4.22
N VAL A 16 -1.35 3.18 -4.63
CA VAL A 16 -0.98 3.58 -6.00
C VAL A 16 -0.73 2.36 -6.88
N CYS A 17 0.00 1.38 -6.34
CA CYS A 17 0.31 0.11 -6.98
C CYS A 17 0.55 -0.93 -5.88
N GLY A 18 -0.02 -2.11 -6.00
CA GLY A 18 0.06 -3.13 -4.94
C GLY A 18 0.33 -4.52 -5.47
N GLY A 19 0.69 -5.42 -4.54
CA GLY A 19 0.81 -6.84 -4.84
C GLY A 19 2.12 -7.23 -5.53
N VAL A 20 3.19 -6.44 -5.40
CA VAL A 20 4.48 -6.80 -5.98
C VAL A 20 5.16 -7.84 -5.09
N HIS A 21 5.20 -9.09 -5.55
CA HIS A 21 5.85 -10.16 -4.82
C HIS A 21 7.38 -10.05 -4.89
N THR A 22 8.00 -10.12 -3.72
CA THR A 22 9.44 -10.29 -3.54
C THR A 22 9.71 -11.64 -2.88
N ALA A 23 10.97 -12.00 -2.67
CA ALA A 23 11.33 -13.30 -2.09
C ALA A 23 10.72 -13.56 -0.69
N ASN A 24 10.52 -12.50 0.10
CA ASN A 24 10.14 -12.63 1.51
C ASN A 24 8.89 -11.82 1.90
N ALA A 25 8.37 -11.00 0.99
CA ALA A 25 7.30 -10.06 1.30
C ALA A 25 6.54 -9.64 0.04
N THR A 26 5.38 -9.03 0.26
CA THR A 26 4.64 -8.32 -0.78
C THR A 26 4.79 -6.82 -0.56
N VAL A 27 5.17 -6.11 -1.61
CA VAL A 27 5.33 -4.65 -1.59
C VAL A 27 4.04 -3.99 -2.10
N TYR A 28 3.61 -2.99 -1.34
CA TYR A 28 2.50 -2.10 -1.66
C TYR A 28 3.00 -0.66 -1.61
N MET A 29 2.73 0.10 -2.66
CA MET A 29 3.13 1.50 -2.80
C MET A 29 1.93 2.41 -2.53
N ILE A 30 2.07 3.31 -1.57
CA ILE A 30 1.04 4.25 -1.12
C ILE A 30 1.43 5.70 -1.42
N ASP A 31 0.45 6.60 -1.49
CA ASP A 31 0.64 8.02 -1.84
C ASP A 31 1.04 8.94 -0.67
N THR A 32 0.89 8.46 0.56
CA THR A 32 1.08 9.25 1.78
C THR A 32 2.06 8.55 2.73
N VAL A 33 2.96 9.31 3.34
CA VAL A 33 3.91 8.78 4.34
C VAL A 33 3.17 8.49 5.64
N LEU A 34 3.23 7.23 6.10
CA LEU A 34 2.71 6.84 7.40
C LEU A 34 3.76 7.04 8.49
N MET A 35 3.33 7.59 9.61
CA MET A 35 4.15 7.73 10.82
C MET A 35 3.64 6.77 11.90
N PRO A 36 4.52 6.23 12.76
CA PRO A 36 4.07 5.46 13.93
C PRO A 36 3.17 6.32 14.84
N PRO A 37 2.16 5.71 15.50
CA PRO A 37 1.39 6.44 16.51
C PRO A 37 2.31 6.93 17.62
N ALA A 38 2.04 8.15 18.13
CA ALA A 38 2.70 8.63 19.34
C ALA A 38 2.33 7.71 20.51
N GLN A 39 3.33 7.35 21.29
CA GLN A 39 3.24 6.34 22.35
C GLN A 39 2.35 6.78 23.51
#